data_AF-A0AB35VBU2-F1
#
_entry.id   AF-A0AB35VBU2-F1
#
_cell.length_a   1.000
_cell.length_b   1.000
_cell.length_c   1.000
_cell.angle_alpha   90.00
_cell.angle_beta   90.00
_cell.angle_gamma   90.00
#
_symmetry.space_group_name_H-M   'P 1'
#
loop_
_entity.id
_entity.type
_entity.pdbx_description
1 polymer ?
#
loop_
_entity_poly.entity_id
_entity_poly.type
_entity_poly.pdbx_seq_one_letter_code
_entity_poly.pdbx_strand_id
1 'polypeptide(L)' 'WTLPNHLTEWEIRRIKSMGRAAVPEAMQAWSAPLPEAEWAKPSEKLQRMSKMVKDLRQKEPQVSLIQHFVEVQIAEAKQK' A
#
# COMPACT_ATOMS: atom_id res chain seq x y z
N TRP A 1 -6.09 31.54 -9.43
CA TRP A 1 -6.80 30.28 -9.16
C TRP A 1 -7.83 30.11 -10.27
N THR A 2 -7.68 29.07 -11.09
CA THR A 2 -8.21 28.98 -12.46
C THR A 2 -9.52 28.16 -12.53
N LEU A 3 -10.27 28.28 -13.63
CA LEU A 3 -11.51 27.53 -13.90
C LEU A 3 -11.40 26.01 -13.64
N PRO A 4 -10.30 25.32 -14.00
CA PRO A 4 -10.14 23.89 -13.69
C PRO A 4 -10.22 23.56 -12.20
N ASN A 5 -9.72 24.45 -11.32
CA ASN A 5 -9.76 24.22 -9.88
C ASN A 5 -11.19 24.26 -9.33
N HIS A 6 -12.04 25.12 -9.87
CA HIS A 6 -13.44 25.22 -9.45
C HIS A 6 -14.26 23.98 -9.82
N LEU A 7 -13.97 23.37 -10.98
CA LEU A 7 -14.61 22.12 -11.40
C LEU A 7 -14.23 20.96 -10.47
N THR A 8 -12.95 20.85 -10.13
CA THR A 8 -12.46 19.82 -9.19
C THR A 8 -13.10 19.95 -7.81
N GLU A 9 -13.13 21.17 -7.26
CA GLU A 9 -13.76 21.44 -5.96
C GLU A 9 -15.27 21.15 -5.96
N TRP A 10 -15.97 21.44 -7.06
CA TRP A 10 -17.38 21.11 -7.22
C TRP A 10 -17.60 19.59 -7.25
N GLU A 11 -16.81 18.84 -8.02
CA GLU A 11 -16.92 17.38 -8.09
C GLU A 11 -16.65 16.73 -6.72
N ILE A 12 -15.62 17.20 -6.01
CA ILE A 12 -15.30 16.74 -4.65
C ILE A 12 -16.47 17.00 -3.69
N ARG A 13 -17.10 18.19 -3.76
CA ARG A 13 -18.27 18.51 -2.93
C ARG A 13 -19.47 17.63 -3.27
N ARG A 14 -19.72 17.39 -4.56
CA ARG A 14 -20.79 16.52 -5.05
C ARG A 14 -20.61 15.08 -4.57
N ILE A 15 -19.41 14.53 -4.67
CA ILE A 15 -19.08 13.18 -4.17
C ILE A 15 -19.29 13.12 -2.65
N LYS A 16 -18.87 14.13 -1.90
CA LYS A 16 -19.09 14.20 -0.44
C LYS A 16 -20.58 14.29 -0.07
N SER A 17 -21.39 15.02 -0.83
CA SER A 17 -22.83 15.17 -0.56
C SER A 17 -23.65 13.92 -0.90
N MET A 18 -23.21 13.11 -1.86
CA MET A 18 -23.84 11.81 -2.19
C MET A 18 -23.65 10.76 -1.08
N GLY A 19 -22.84 11.05 -0.06
CA GLY A 19 -22.57 10.17 1.06
C GLY A 19 -21.62 9.02 0.70
N ARG A 20 -21.00 8.41 1.71
CA ARG A 20 -20.06 7.27 1.55
C ARG A 20 -20.66 6.05 0.83
N ALA A 21 -21.97 6.04 0.56
CA ALA A 21 -22.71 4.87 0.11
C ALA A 21 -22.77 4.69 -1.42
N ALA A 22 -22.45 5.70 -2.23
CA ALA A 22 -22.56 5.59 -3.68
C ALA A 22 -21.25 5.99 -4.37
N VAL A 23 -20.25 5.10 -4.29
CA VAL A 23 -19.12 5.17 -5.22
C VAL A 23 -19.69 4.99 -6.64
N PRO A 24 -19.44 5.91 -7.60
CA PRO A 24 -19.90 5.74 -8.96
C PRO A 24 -19.44 4.40 -9.54
N GLU A 25 -20.26 3.74 -10.37
CA GLU A 25 -19.97 2.42 -10.94
C GLU A 25 -18.60 2.36 -11.63
N ALA A 26 -18.24 3.41 -12.38
CA ALA A 26 -16.92 3.52 -13.02
C ALA A 26 -15.77 3.49 -12.01
N MET A 27 -15.94 4.16 -10.86
CA MET A 27 -14.94 4.17 -9.80
C MET A 27 -14.90 2.83 -9.06
N GLN A 28 -16.05 2.15 -8.88
CA GLN A 28 -16.08 0.80 -8.34
C GLN A 28 -15.31 -0.18 -9.22
N ALA A 29 -15.57 -0.14 -10.53
CA ALA A 29 -14.88 -0.97 -11.53
C ALA A 29 -13.37 -0.72 -11.53
N TRP A 30 -12.92 0.53 -11.41
CA TRP A 30 -11.49 0.87 -11.34
C TRP A 30 -10.85 0.50 -10.00
N SER A 31 -11.62 0.49 -8.93
CA SER A 31 -11.16 0.11 -7.59
C SER A 31 -11.23 -1.41 -7.33
N ALA A 32 -11.78 -2.18 -8.26
CA ALA A 32 -11.89 -3.62 -8.13
C ALA A 32 -10.48 -4.23 -7.99
N PRO A 33 -10.27 -5.17 -7.05
CA PRO A 33 -8.98 -5.82 -6.92
C PRO A 33 -8.66 -6.57 -8.21
N LEU A 34 -7.36 -6.60 -8.56
CA LEU A 34 -6.89 -7.39 -9.69
C LEU A 34 -7.17 -8.88 -9.43
N PRO A 35 -7.50 -9.67 -10.47
CA PRO A 35 -7.61 -11.12 -10.35
C PRO A 35 -6.34 -11.74 -9.77
N GLU A 36 -6.47 -12.79 -8.96
CA GLU A 36 -5.31 -13.46 -8.32
C GLU A 36 -4.27 -13.96 -9.34
N ALA A 37 -4.72 -14.34 -10.54
CA ALA A 37 -3.86 -14.76 -11.65
C ALA A 37 -2.89 -13.66 -12.13
N GLU A 38 -3.26 -12.39 -11.94
CA GLU A 38 -2.47 -11.22 -12.33
C GLU A 38 -1.61 -10.68 -11.18
N TRP A 39 -1.66 -11.31 -10.00
CA TRP A 39 -0.83 -10.88 -8.88
C TRP A 39 0.64 -11.16 -9.15
N ALA A 40 1.46 -10.13 -8.98
CA ALA A 40 2.91 -10.28 -9.07
C ALA A 40 3.40 -11.22 -7.95
N LYS A 41 4.11 -12.28 -8.32
CA LYS A 41 4.75 -13.16 -7.35
C LYS A 41 5.96 -12.44 -6.71
N PRO A 42 6.13 -12.50 -5.38
CA PRO A 42 7.27 -11.88 -4.73
C PRO A 42 8.56 -12.58 -5.18
N SER A 43 9.59 -11.77 -5.47
CA SER A 43 10.92 -12.28 -5.80
C SER A 43 11.52 -13.09 -4.66
N GLU A 44 12.43 -14.02 -4.95
CA GLU A 44 13.10 -14.82 -3.91
C GLU A 44 13.78 -13.95 -2.86
N LYS A 45 14.37 -12.82 -3.28
CA LYS A 45 14.97 -11.83 -2.41
C LYS A 45 13.96 -11.31 -1.37
N LEU A 46 12.79 -10.88 -1.83
CA LEU A 46 11.73 -10.38 -0.95
C LEU A 46 11.20 -11.47 -0.01
N GLN A 47 11.12 -12.73 -0.47
CA GLN A 47 10.72 -13.84 0.39
C GLN A 47 11.72 -14.08 1.52
N ARG A 48 13.03 -14.04 1.24
CA ARG A 48 14.10 -14.18 2.24
C ARG A 48 14.04 -13.06 3.27
N MET A 49 13.96 -11.80 2.82
CA MET A 49 13.84 -10.64 3.69
C MET A 49 12.57 -10.69 4.56
N SER A 50 11.44 -11.11 3.99
CA SER A 50 10.19 -11.29 4.74
C SER A 50 10.35 -12.31 5.87
N LYS A 51 11.07 -13.42 5.62
CA LYS A 51 11.38 -14.41 6.66
C LYS A 51 12.25 -13.79 7.76
N MET A 52 13.31 -13.05 7.41
CA MET A 52 14.16 -12.38 8.39
C MET A 52 13.39 -11.39 9.28
N VAL A 53 12.49 -10.58 8.69
CA VAL A 53 11.64 -9.65 9.46
C VAL A 53 10.72 -10.40 10.41
N LYS A 54 10.12 -11.53 9.97
CA LYS A 54 9.28 -12.37 10.84
C LYS A 54 10.08 -12.94 12.01
N ASP A 55 11.29 -13.41 11.77
CA ASP A 55 12.17 -13.97 12.80
C ASP A 55 12.61 -12.90 13.81
N LEU A 56 12.96 -11.69 13.35
CA LEU A 56 13.29 -10.56 14.22
C LEU A 56 12.09 -10.12 15.06
N ARG A 57 10.91 -10.01 14.45
CA ARG A 57 9.68 -9.64 15.18
C ARG A 57 9.30 -10.65 16.26
N GLN A 58 9.60 -11.94 16.05
CA GLN A 58 9.39 -12.96 17.08
C GLN A 58 10.38 -12.84 18.24
N LYS A 59 11.64 -12.47 17.96
CA LYS A 59 12.67 -12.24 18.98
C LYS A 59 12.42 -10.97 19.79
N GLU A 60 12.02 -9.90 19.10
CA GLU A 60 11.92 -8.55 19.67
C GLU A 60 10.54 -7.94 19.42
N PRO A 61 9.47 -8.46 20.04
CA PRO A 61 8.11 -7.96 19.82
C PRO A 61 7.91 -6.50 20.29
N GLN A 62 8.79 -6.00 21.15
CA GLN A 62 8.74 -4.65 21.72
C GLN A 62 9.27 -3.58 20.76
N VAL A 63 10.08 -3.99 19.77
CA VAL A 63 10.73 -3.08 18.84
C VAL A 63 9.78 -2.72 17.70
N SER A 64 9.87 -1.48 17.21
CA SER A 64 8.98 -1.01 16.16
C SER A 64 9.13 -1.85 14.87
N LEU A 65 8.03 -2.07 14.17
CA LEU A 65 8.04 -2.82 12.91
C LEU A 65 8.99 -2.18 11.88
N ILE A 66 9.02 -0.85 11.81
CA ILE A 66 9.87 -0.09 10.90
C ILE A 66 11.35 -0.38 11.18
N GLN A 67 11.75 -0.45 12.45
CA GLN A 67 13.13 -0.72 12.85
C GLN A 67 13.59 -2.11 12.36
N HIS A 68 12.75 -3.14 12.50
CA HIS A 68 13.05 -4.47 11.97
C HIS A 68 13.27 -4.46 10.45
N PHE A 69 12.47 -3.70 9.69
CA PHE A 69 12.66 -3.56 8.25
C PHE A 69 13.96 -2.83 7.91
N VAL A 70 14.31 -1.77 8.64
CA VAL A 70 15.58 -1.05 8.44
C VAL A 70 16.77 -2.00 8.68
N GLU A 71 16.74 -2.76 9.76
CA GLU A 71 17.80 -3.72 10.08
C GLU A 71 17.97 -4.79 9.00
N VAL A 72 16.87 -5.37 8.51
CA VAL A 72 16.91 -6.35 7.41
C VAL A 72 17.42 -5.73 6.13
N GLN A 73 17.04 -4.50 5.80
CA GLN A 73 17.55 -3.80 4.61
C GLN A 73 19.06 -3.55 4.69
N ILE A 74 19.57 -3.17 5.87
CA ILE A 74 21.00 -2.99 6.11
C ILE A 74 21.73 -4.34 6.01
N ALA A 75 21.18 -5.41 6.59
CA ALA A 75 21.76 -6.75 6.52
C ALA A 75 21.83 -7.29 5.09
N GLU A 76 20.76 -7.09 4.31
CA GLU A 76 20.68 -7.47 2.90
C GLU A 76 21.67 -6.67 2.03
N ALA A 77 21.81 -5.37 2.29
CA ALA A 77 22.76 -4.50 1.57
C ALA A 77 24.22 -4.90 1.83
N LYS A 78 24.54 -5.44 3.01
CA LYS A 78 25.87 -5.98 3.35
C LYS A 78 26.17 -7.33 2.72
N GLN A 79 25.15 -8.05 2.25
CA GLN A 79 25.28 -9.39 1.67
C GLN A 79 25.53 -9.35 0.14
N LYS A 80 25.52 -8.16 -0.46
CA LYS A 80 25.81 -7.88 -1.86
C LYS A 80 27.26 -7.46 -2.04
#